data_AF-A0A518VCC8-F1
#
_entry.id   AF-A0A518VCC8-F1
#
_cell.length_a   1.000
_cell.length_b   1.000
_cell.length_c   1.000
_cell.angle_alpha   90.00
_cell.angle_beta   90.00
_cell.angle_gamma   90.00
#
_symmetry.space_group_name_H-M   'P 1'
#
loop_
_entity.id
_entity.type
_entity.pdbx_description
1 polymer ?
#
loop_
_entity_poly.entity_id
_entity_poly.type
_entity_poly.pdbx_seq_one_letter_code
_entity_poly.pdbx_strand_id
1 'polypeptide(L)'
;MTNKEKIDLLNSLHDKVVDWECSGNECYYIMIHLDDEAKAVLSKLGVDQQYILENQVMCSDGEIALDIVYIGFNDCGAVYWNCETGFKEKVNEN
;
A
#
# COMPACT_ATOMS: atom_id res chain seq x y z
N MET A 1 9.46 -13.83 -0.82
CA MET A 1 9.54 -12.79 0.21
C MET A 1 8.66 -13.19 1.39
N THR A 2 9.14 -12.98 2.61
CA THR A 2 8.36 -13.07 3.85
C THR A 2 7.36 -11.91 3.95
N ASN A 3 6.37 -12.00 4.84
CA ASN A 3 5.43 -10.88 5.09
C ASN A 3 6.18 -9.62 5.51
N LYS A 4 7.17 -9.75 6.39
CA LYS A 4 8.02 -8.62 6.79
C LYS A 4 8.73 -7.96 5.60
N GLU A 5 9.37 -8.75 4.73
CA GLU A 5 10.04 -8.20 3.53
C GLU A 5 9.06 -7.51 2.57
N LYS A 6 7.83 -8.04 2.44
CA LYS A 6 6.78 -7.42 1.63
C LYS A 6 6.30 -6.11 2.23
N ILE A 7 6.04 -6.08 3.53
CA ILE A 7 5.64 -4.88 4.27
C ILE A 7 6.74 -3.81 4.19
N ASP A 8 8.00 -4.18 4.45
CA ASP A 8 9.14 -3.26 4.37
C ASP A 8 9.28 -2.68 2.95
N LEU A 9 9.06 -3.51 1.91
CA LEU A 9 9.08 -3.05 0.53
C LEU A 9 7.89 -2.14 0.20
N LEU A 10 6.66 -2.46 0.63
CA LEU A 10 5.49 -1.60 0.40
C LEU A 10 5.64 -0.26 1.13
N ASN A 11 6.17 -0.27 2.35
CA ASN A 11 6.44 0.92 3.15
C ASN A 11 7.53 1.82 2.56
N SER A 12 8.33 1.35 1.60
CA SER A 12 9.23 2.24 0.84
C SER A 12 8.49 3.30 0.02
N LEU A 13 7.17 3.13 -0.19
CA LEU A 13 6.29 4.09 -0.86
C LEU A 13 5.54 5.02 0.12
N HIS A 14 5.89 5.02 1.40
CA HIS A 14 5.11 5.75 2.42
C HIS A 14 5.06 7.27 2.18
N ASP A 15 6.12 7.84 1.63
CA ASP A 15 6.20 9.26 1.26
C ASP A 15 5.34 9.61 0.03
N LYS A 16 4.84 8.59 -0.70
CA LYS A 16 3.92 8.76 -1.83
C LYS A 16 2.45 8.67 -1.43
N VAL A 17 2.13 8.47 -0.15
CA VAL A 17 0.74 8.47 0.34
C VAL A 17 0.16 9.87 0.19
N VAL A 18 -0.97 9.96 -0.51
CA VAL A 18 -1.62 11.24 -0.83
C VAL A 18 -2.98 11.42 -0.18
N ASP A 19 -3.66 10.33 0.13
CA ASP A 19 -4.92 10.35 0.86
C ASP A 19 -5.14 9.02 1.58
N TRP A 20 -5.82 9.04 2.72
CA TRP A 20 -6.14 7.83 3.47
C TRP A 20 -7.32 8.04 4.41
N GLU A 21 -8.11 6.99 4.63
CA GLU A 21 -9.17 6.98 5.63
C GLU A 21 -9.12 5.67 6.41
N CYS A 22 -8.75 5.76 7.70
CA CYS A 22 -8.75 4.63 8.61
C CYS A 22 -9.57 4.94 9.87
N SER A 23 -10.32 3.96 10.33
CA SER A 23 -11.11 3.99 11.56
C SER A 23 -10.70 2.84 12.47
N GLY A 24 -9.95 3.16 13.53
CA GLY A 24 -9.39 2.16 14.44
C GLY A 24 -8.41 1.23 13.72
N ASN A 25 -8.78 -0.05 13.57
CA ASN A 25 -7.97 -1.08 12.93
C ASN A 25 -8.37 -1.36 11.47
N GLU A 26 -9.37 -0.65 10.95
CA GLU A 26 -9.83 -0.80 9.57
C GLU A 26 -9.38 0.41 8.76
N CYS A 27 -8.87 0.18 7.55
CA CYS A 27 -8.59 1.21 6.58
C CYS A 27 -9.49 1.03 5.37
N TYR A 28 -10.24 2.06 5.01
CA TYR A 28 -11.13 2.06 3.86
C TYR A 28 -10.34 2.25 2.56
N TYR A 29 -9.36 3.16 2.57
CA TYR A 29 -8.41 3.35 1.47
C TYR A 29 -7.10 3.94 2.00
N ILE A 30 -6.02 3.65 1.28
CA ILE A 30 -4.70 4.28 1.41
C ILE A 30 -4.22 4.53 -0.01
N MET A 31 -4.34 5.76 -0.49
CA MET A 31 -3.99 6.15 -1.85
C MET A 31 -2.50 6.53 -1.91
N ILE A 32 -1.78 5.95 -2.86
CA ILE A 32 -0.43 6.41 -3.23
C ILE A 32 -0.41 6.91 -4.66
N HIS A 33 0.46 7.88 -4.96
CA HIS A 33 0.79 8.19 -6.35
C HIS A 33 1.44 6.99 -7.06
N LEU A 34 0.96 6.70 -8.26
CA LEU A 34 1.33 5.56 -9.08
C LEU A 34 2.34 5.94 -10.17
N ASP A 35 3.50 6.41 -9.72
CA ASP A 35 4.66 6.66 -10.58
C ASP A 35 5.40 5.36 -10.96
N ASP A 36 6.49 5.48 -11.72
CA ASP A 36 7.26 4.32 -12.18
C ASP A 36 7.95 3.57 -11.03
N GLU A 37 8.31 4.26 -9.95
CA GLU A 37 8.87 3.64 -8.74
C GLU A 37 7.81 2.80 -8.02
N ALA A 38 6.61 3.37 -7.81
CA ALA A 38 5.47 2.66 -7.24
C ALA A 38 5.13 1.41 -8.06
N LYS A 39 5.04 1.53 -9.40
CA LYS A 39 4.80 0.38 -10.29
C LYS A 39 5.89 -0.69 -10.16
N ALA A 40 7.15 -0.30 -10.06
CA ALA A 40 8.25 -1.24 -9.89
C ALA A 40 8.20 -1.97 -8.54
N VAL A 41 7.81 -1.27 -7.46
CA VAL A 41 7.60 -1.87 -6.14
C VAL A 41 6.41 -2.85 -6.17
N LEU A 42 5.27 -2.43 -6.71
CA LEU A 42 4.07 -3.27 -6.83
C LEU A 42 4.34 -4.53 -7.68
N SER A 43 5.08 -4.40 -8.78
CA SER A 43 5.50 -5.54 -9.60
C SER A 43 6.38 -6.54 -8.82
N LYS A 44 7.32 -6.05 -7.99
CA LYS A 44 8.15 -6.92 -7.13
C LYS A 44 7.32 -7.62 -6.04
N LEU A 45 6.24 -7.00 -5.59
CA LEU A 45 5.27 -7.59 -4.67
C LEU A 45 4.36 -8.62 -5.34
N GLY A 46 4.40 -8.74 -6.67
CA GLY A 46 3.58 -9.65 -7.45
C GLY A 46 2.18 -9.12 -7.75
N VAL A 47 1.96 -7.81 -7.62
CA VAL A 47 0.70 -7.16 -8.00
C VAL A 47 0.56 -7.23 -9.51
N ASP A 48 -0.57 -7.76 -9.96
CA ASP A 48 -0.86 -7.98 -11.37
C ASP A 48 -1.06 -6.65 -12.13
N GLN A 49 -0.57 -6.59 -13.37
CA GLN A 49 -0.67 -5.36 -14.16
C GLN A 49 -2.12 -5.02 -14.54
N GLN A 50 -2.96 -6.03 -14.78
CA GLN A 50 -4.38 -5.82 -15.06
C GLN A 50 -5.08 -5.25 -13.81
N TYR A 51 -4.75 -5.75 -12.62
CA TYR A 51 -5.24 -5.19 -11.36
C TYR A 51 -4.92 -3.69 -11.25
N ILE A 52 -3.68 -3.29 -11.53
CA ILE A 52 -3.29 -1.86 -11.50
C ILE A 52 -4.11 -1.04 -12.50
N LEU A 53 -4.27 -1.52 -13.73
CA LEU A 53 -5.02 -0.80 -14.78
C LEU A 53 -6.50 -0.63 -14.43
N GLU A 54 -7.11 -1.60 -13.76
CA GLU A 54 -8.52 -1.60 -13.38
C GLU A 54 -8.82 -0.80 -12.12
N ASN A 55 -7.84 -0.60 -11.25
CA ASN A 55 -8.03 0.02 -9.92
C ASN A 55 -7.32 1.38 -9.76
N GLN A 56 -6.58 1.84 -10.77
CA GLN A 56 -5.99 3.18 -10.75
C GLN A 56 -7.06 4.27 -10.90
N VAL A 57 -6.85 5.41 -10.24
CA VAL A 57 -7.75 6.57 -10.28
C VAL A 57 -6.99 7.83 -10.65
N MET A 58 -7.65 8.74 -11.36
CA MET A 58 -7.10 10.08 -11.64
C MET A 58 -7.38 10.99 -10.44
N CYS A 59 -6.34 11.52 -9.84
CA CYS A 59 -6.42 12.50 -8.75
C CYS A 59 -6.74 13.90 -9.29
N SER A 60 -7.20 14.77 -8.40
CA SER A 60 -7.59 16.14 -8.76
C SER A 60 -6.42 17.04 -9.22
N ASP A 61 -5.19 16.64 -8.88
CA ASP A 61 -3.93 17.26 -9.31
C ASP A 61 -3.45 16.77 -10.69
N GLY A 62 -4.16 15.81 -11.30
CA GLY A 62 -3.83 15.24 -12.61
C GLY A 62 -2.87 14.05 -12.55
N GLU A 63 -2.46 13.63 -11.35
CA GLU A 63 -1.65 12.43 -11.15
C GLU A 63 -2.53 11.17 -11.05
N ILE A 64 -1.93 10.00 -11.31
CA ILE A 64 -2.61 8.73 -11.15
C ILE A 64 -2.29 8.18 -9.77
N ALA A 65 -3.28 7.66 -9.05
CA ALA A 65 -3.11 7.00 -7.77
C ALA A 65 -3.69 5.58 -7.76
N LEU A 66 -3.30 4.80 -6.75
CA LEU A 66 -3.81 3.46 -6.49
C LEU A 66 -4.09 3.28 -5.00
N ASP A 67 -5.20 2.65 -4.67
CA ASP A 67 -5.47 2.19 -3.30
C ASP A 67 -4.66 0.92 -2.99
N ILE A 68 -3.85 0.97 -1.93
CA ILE A 68 -2.98 -0.13 -1.51
C ILE A 68 -3.46 -0.86 -0.26
N VAL A 69 -4.69 -0.61 0.22
CA VAL A 69 -5.27 -1.34 1.36
C VAL A 69 -5.26 -2.85 1.10
N TYR A 70 -5.81 -3.31 -0.03
CA TYR A 70 -5.86 -4.74 -0.34
C TYR A 70 -4.46 -5.37 -0.37
N ILE A 71 -3.52 -4.70 -1.04
CA ILE A 71 -2.14 -5.16 -1.19
C ILE A 71 -1.44 -5.24 0.18
N GLY A 72 -1.61 -4.23 1.03
CA GLY A 72 -1.00 -4.18 2.35
C GLY A 72 -1.53 -5.27 3.30
N PHE A 73 -2.84 -5.42 3.41
CA PHE A 73 -3.44 -6.37 4.36
C PHE A 73 -3.47 -7.81 3.84
N ASN A 74 -3.83 -8.04 2.58
CA ASN A 74 -4.01 -9.40 2.04
C ASN A 74 -2.72 -9.97 1.44
N ASP A 75 -2.01 -9.20 0.61
CA ASP A 75 -0.84 -9.72 -0.11
C ASP A 75 0.45 -9.63 0.72
N CYS A 76 0.59 -8.58 1.53
CA CYS A 76 1.74 -8.37 2.41
C CYS A 76 1.52 -8.91 3.83
N GLY A 77 0.27 -9.12 4.25
CA GLY A 77 -0.07 -9.67 5.56
C GLY A 77 0.10 -8.69 6.72
N ALA A 78 -0.02 -7.39 6.46
CA ALA A 78 -0.10 -6.40 7.51
C ALA A 78 -1.35 -6.63 8.37
N VAL A 79 -1.30 -6.22 9.64
CA VAL A 79 -2.45 -6.29 10.56
C VAL A 79 -2.93 -4.91 10.99
N TYR A 80 -2.12 -3.88 10.72
CA TYR A 80 -2.41 -2.50 11.05
C TYR A 80 -1.63 -1.56 10.12
N TRP A 81 -2.13 -0.35 9.94
CA TRP A 81 -1.45 0.74 9.24
C TRP A 81 -1.48 2.02 10.08
N ASN A 82 -0.40 2.79 10.04
CA ASN A 82 -0.25 4.05 10.75
C ASN A 82 0.27 5.13 9.80
N CYS A 83 -0.32 6.34 9.88
CA CYS A 83 0.04 7.43 8.98
C CYS A 83 1.46 7.99 9.15
N GLU A 84 2.15 7.68 10.24
CA GLU A 84 3.54 8.12 10.47
C GLU A 84 4.57 7.03 10.12
N THR A 85 4.15 5.76 10.08
CA THR A 85 5.08 4.62 10.05
C THR A 85 4.70 3.50 9.08
N GLY A 86 3.58 3.62 8.36
CA GLY A 86 3.12 2.67 7.36
C GLY A 86 2.48 1.39 7.93
N PHE A 87 2.49 0.34 7.11
CA PHE A 87 1.96 -0.98 7.43
C PHE A 87 2.83 -1.71 8.47
N LYS A 88 2.19 -2.48 9.36
CA LYS A 88 2.88 -3.25 10.41
C LYS A 88 2.39 -4.68 10.49
N GLU A 89 3.31 -5.57 10.83
CA GLU A 89 3.00 -6.95 11.22
C GLU A 89 2.50 -7.03 12.65
N LYS A 90 1.88 -8.16 13.02
CA LYS A 90 1.49 -8.43 14.39
C LYS A 90 2.76 -8.57 15.24
N VAL A 91 2.92 -7.71 16.24
CA VAL A 91 3.97 -7.91 17.24
C VAL A 91 3.58 -9.14 18.06
N ASN A 92 4.39 -10.20 17.98
CA ASN A 92 4.25 -11.30 18.92
C ASN A 92 4.76 -10.81 20.27
N GLU A 93 3.83 -10.57 21.20
CA GLU A 93 4.19 -10.41 22.61
C GLU A 93 4.73 -11.76 23.10
N ASN A 94 6.04 -11.80 23.38
CA ASN A 94 6.69 -12.91 24.09
C ASN A 94 6.45 -12.81 25.59
#